data_AF-A0A9W8R4D9-F1
#
_entry.id   AF-A0A9W8R4D9-F1
#
_cell.length_a   1.000
_cell.length_b   1.000
_cell.length_c   1.000
_cell.angle_alpha   90.00
_cell.angle_beta   90.00
_cell.angle_gamma   90.00
#
_symmetry.space_group_name_H-M   'P 1'
#
loop_
_entity.id
_entity.type
_entity.pdbx_description
1 polymer ?
#
loop_
_entity_poly.entity_id
_entity_poly.type
_entity_poly.pdbx_seq_one_letter_code
_entity_poly.pdbx_strand_id
1 'polypeptide(L)'
;METHDIITPVKVPMQHFGRVLPDRCLDTKGVSNGVSYSCGVEPVTGGFVLTNSTESIRTVNNASSLNQVLYDSQNQIALLAPKNINGALDYSSKTLGVSTQCRSKGKECRLRLSSINNTGVVHFCPPGESAGDDYLSVGKSWAGNVILGPGRTPNPFNYWVWSVVDETETHLSSDSEVVKMVGGAISILLDCSVNVYNVTYSVQNGTIVPETLIATMADDAPSYVVADPLALNFAQNQIYESLRLAAVTSRNASEVASKVSVSVSEMAVAYLAGIFEPLQNEEESTRRVVQVARLPIAL
;
A
#
# COMPACT_ATOMS: atom_id res chain seq x y z
N MET A 1 -35.81 -27.40 4.86
CA MET A 1 -35.91 -26.20 3.99
C MET A 1 -34.60 -26.05 3.28
N GLU A 2 -34.65 -25.88 1.97
CA GLU A 2 -33.46 -25.66 1.14
C GLU A 2 -33.41 -24.16 0.81
N THR A 3 -32.21 -23.60 0.86
CA THR A 3 -32.00 -22.16 0.69
C THR A 3 -31.39 -21.96 -0.68
N HIS A 4 -32.01 -21.15 -1.53
CA HIS A 4 -31.57 -20.87 -2.89
C HIS A 4 -31.38 -19.37 -3.11
N ASP A 5 -30.31 -19.02 -3.81
CA ASP A 5 -30.03 -17.65 -4.20
C ASP A 5 -30.56 -17.38 -5.60
N ILE A 6 -31.36 -16.33 -5.73
CA ILE A 6 -31.79 -15.79 -7.01
C ILE A 6 -30.93 -14.55 -7.29
N ILE A 7 -30.14 -14.62 -8.37
CA ILE A 7 -29.31 -13.53 -8.85
C ILE A 7 -30.02 -12.90 -10.05
N THR A 8 -30.32 -11.60 -9.97
CA THR A 8 -30.98 -10.86 -11.05
C THR A 8 -30.05 -9.75 -11.56
N PRO A 9 -29.58 -9.81 -12.81
CA PRO A 9 -28.75 -8.77 -13.39
C PRO A 9 -29.50 -7.44 -13.47
N VAL A 10 -28.82 -6.36 -13.11
CA VAL A 10 -29.31 -4.99 -13.28
C VAL A 10 -28.91 -4.52 -14.68
N LYS A 11 -29.87 -4.00 -15.44
CA LYS A 11 -29.63 -3.56 -16.83
C LYS A 11 -28.69 -2.36 -16.93
N VAL A 12 -28.72 -1.46 -15.95
CA VAL A 12 -27.87 -0.28 -15.86
C VAL A 12 -27.39 -0.21 -14.41
N PRO A 13 -26.09 -0.42 -14.13
CA PRO A 13 -25.55 -0.29 -12.78
C PRO A 13 -25.85 1.09 -12.21
N MET A 14 -26.17 1.20 -10.92
CA MET A 14 -26.50 2.50 -10.30
C MET A 14 -25.58 2.82 -9.12
N GLN A 15 -24.91 1.82 -8.57
CA GLN A 15 -23.99 2.02 -7.45
C GLN A 15 -22.60 2.45 -7.92
N HIS A 16 -21.93 3.20 -7.04
CA HIS A 16 -20.60 3.77 -7.29
C HIS A 16 -19.57 3.13 -6.36
N PHE A 17 -19.39 1.81 -6.50
CA PHE A 17 -18.42 1.08 -5.69
C PHE A 17 -17.00 1.15 -6.24
N GLY A 18 -16.81 1.62 -7.47
CA GLY A 18 -15.48 1.82 -8.02
C GLY A 18 -14.82 3.06 -7.42
N ARG A 19 -13.51 3.18 -7.64
CA ARG A 19 -12.71 4.33 -7.23
C ARG A 19 -11.81 4.74 -8.37
N VAL A 20 -11.83 6.00 -8.75
CA VAL A 20 -10.97 6.50 -9.83
C VAL A 20 -10.20 7.74 -9.38
N LEU A 21 -8.97 7.90 -9.87
CA LEU A 21 -8.28 9.17 -9.77
C LEU A 21 -8.91 10.14 -10.77
N PRO A 22 -9.24 11.38 -10.38
CA PRO A 22 -9.79 12.34 -11.33
C PRO A 22 -8.74 12.72 -12.37
N ASP A 23 -9.16 13.03 -13.60
CA ASP A 23 -8.27 13.31 -14.75
C ASP A 23 -7.19 14.38 -14.44
N ARG A 24 -7.54 15.39 -13.63
CA ARG A 24 -6.59 16.42 -13.15
C ARG A 24 -5.36 15.85 -12.45
N CYS A 25 -5.46 14.66 -11.86
CA CYS A 25 -4.37 13.93 -11.22
C CYS A 25 -3.45 13.23 -12.22
N LEU A 26 -3.97 12.85 -13.38
CA LEU A 26 -3.25 12.11 -14.40
C LEU A 26 -2.56 13.06 -15.38
N ASP A 27 -3.21 14.19 -15.69
CA ASP A 27 -2.76 15.09 -16.75
C ASP A 27 -1.91 16.26 -16.26
N THR A 28 -2.05 16.66 -14.99
CA THR A 28 -1.46 17.90 -14.48
C THR A 28 -0.45 17.64 -13.37
N LYS A 29 0.78 18.13 -13.59
CA LYS A 29 1.81 18.22 -12.55
C LYS A 29 1.92 19.67 -12.11
N GLY A 30 1.70 19.92 -10.82
CA GLY A 30 2.03 21.21 -10.22
C GLY A 30 3.55 21.35 -10.10
N VAL A 31 4.06 22.58 -10.05
CA VAL A 31 5.47 22.87 -9.75
C VAL A 31 5.53 23.95 -8.69
N SER A 32 6.21 23.67 -7.58
CA SER A 32 6.46 24.62 -6.50
C SER A 32 7.92 24.53 -6.07
N ASN A 33 8.63 25.67 -6.03
CA ASN A 33 10.06 25.74 -5.68
C ASN A 33 10.94 24.73 -6.47
N GLY A 34 10.62 24.49 -7.74
CA GLY A 34 11.34 23.54 -8.60
C GLY A 34 11.04 22.06 -8.36
N VAL A 35 10.14 21.75 -7.41
CA VAL A 35 9.65 20.40 -7.15
C VAL A 35 8.33 20.20 -7.89
N SER A 36 8.27 19.20 -8.77
CA SER A 36 7.03 18.76 -9.39
C SER A 36 6.18 18.00 -8.38
N TYR A 37 4.85 18.08 -8.42
CA TYR A 37 3.98 17.32 -7.52
C TYR A 37 2.66 16.98 -8.23
N SER A 38 1.96 15.96 -7.73
CA SER A 38 0.66 15.51 -8.23
C SER A 38 -0.49 16.11 -7.43
N CYS A 39 -1.72 15.84 -7.85
CA CYS A 39 -2.93 16.26 -7.13
C CYS A 39 -3.05 15.66 -5.70
N GLY A 40 -2.25 14.65 -5.34
CA GLY A 40 -2.31 13.98 -4.04
C GLY A 40 -1.78 14.86 -2.90
N VAL A 41 -1.07 15.94 -3.23
CA VAL A 41 -0.51 16.87 -2.27
C VAL A 41 -0.71 18.32 -2.70
N GLU A 42 -0.73 19.21 -1.71
CA GLU A 42 -0.83 20.65 -1.89
C GLU A 42 0.45 21.32 -1.35
N PRO A 43 1.07 22.24 -2.10
CA PRO A 43 2.25 22.95 -1.64
C PRO A 43 1.88 23.97 -0.56
N VAL A 44 2.68 24.04 0.49
CA VAL A 44 2.58 25.03 1.57
C VAL A 44 3.92 25.72 1.79
N THR A 45 3.95 26.78 2.60
CA THR A 45 5.21 27.43 2.94
C THR A 45 6.10 26.44 3.69
N GLY A 46 7.22 26.05 3.07
CA GLY A 46 8.20 25.13 3.67
C GLY A 46 7.90 23.64 3.48
N GLY A 47 6.93 23.24 2.65
CA GLY A 47 6.68 21.81 2.40
C GLY A 47 5.40 21.51 1.62
N PHE A 48 4.80 20.36 1.92
CA PHE A 48 3.58 19.85 1.32
C PHE A 48 2.63 19.32 2.38
N VAL A 49 1.34 19.28 2.07
CA VAL A 49 0.30 18.59 2.86
C VAL A 49 -0.48 17.64 1.95
N LEU A 50 -1.08 16.60 2.51
CA LEU A 50 -1.96 15.70 1.75
C LEU A 50 -3.26 16.42 1.38
N THR A 51 -3.64 16.32 0.11
CA THR A 51 -4.95 16.76 -0.37
C THR A 51 -6.04 15.93 0.31
N ASN A 52 -7.03 16.58 0.92
CA ASN A 52 -8.09 15.92 1.69
C ASN A 52 -7.55 14.91 2.74
N SER A 53 -6.50 15.33 3.46
CA SER A 53 -5.79 14.52 4.46
C SER A 53 -6.68 13.83 5.49
N THR A 54 -7.83 14.42 5.84
CA THR A 54 -8.76 13.84 6.83
C THR A 54 -9.26 12.48 6.39
N GLU A 55 -9.64 12.34 5.12
CA GLU A 55 -10.14 11.07 4.60
C GLU A 55 -9.01 10.04 4.49
N SER A 56 -7.86 10.43 3.95
CA SER A 56 -6.67 9.56 3.87
C SER A 56 -6.26 9.01 5.25
N ILE A 57 -6.17 9.87 6.26
CA ILE A 57 -5.82 9.45 7.63
C ILE A 57 -6.91 8.57 8.24
N ARG A 58 -8.20 8.85 7.99
CA ARG A 58 -9.28 7.97 8.44
C ARG A 58 -9.20 6.60 7.78
N THR A 59 -8.89 6.52 6.48
CA THR A 59 -8.74 5.24 5.77
C THR A 59 -7.54 4.45 6.27
N VAL A 60 -6.38 5.09 6.46
CA VAL A 60 -5.17 4.47 7.05
C VAL A 60 -5.50 3.84 8.41
N ASN A 61 -6.30 4.50 9.23
CA ASN A 61 -6.69 4.02 10.56
C ASN A 61 -7.98 3.19 10.58
N ASN A 62 -8.48 2.76 9.42
CA ASN A 62 -9.73 2.00 9.27
C ASN A 62 -10.98 2.66 9.91
N ALA A 63 -10.94 3.99 10.07
CA ALA A 63 -11.98 4.82 10.67
C ALA A 63 -12.82 5.58 9.62
N SER A 64 -12.52 5.41 8.33
CA SER A 64 -13.30 6.03 7.26
C SER A 64 -14.68 5.37 7.12
N SER A 65 -15.67 6.21 6.80
CA SER A 65 -17.02 5.79 6.43
C SER A 65 -17.22 5.70 4.91
N LEU A 66 -16.24 6.17 4.13
CA LEU A 66 -16.31 6.23 2.67
C LEU A 66 -15.46 5.13 2.03
N ASN A 67 -14.26 4.91 2.55
CA ASN A 67 -13.24 4.08 1.95
C ASN A 67 -12.64 3.08 2.94
N GLN A 68 -12.17 1.97 2.41
CA GLN A 68 -11.32 1.00 3.09
C GLN A 68 -10.27 0.48 2.12
N VAL A 69 -9.15 0.01 2.66
CA VAL A 69 -8.18 -0.77 1.89
C VAL A 69 -8.50 -2.24 2.05
N LEU A 70 -8.50 -2.95 0.93
CA LEU A 70 -8.62 -4.40 0.90
C LEU A 70 -7.32 -4.96 0.34
N TYR A 71 -6.87 -6.07 0.90
CA TYR A 71 -5.65 -6.74 0.45
C TYR A 71 -6.00 -8.11 -0.09
N ASP A 72 -5.73 -8.34 -1.37
CA ASP A 72 -5.82 -9.65 -1.97
C ASP A 72 -4.49 -10.39 -1.77
N SER A 73 -4.50 -11.39 -0.89
CA SER A 73 -3.32 -12.18 -0.57
C SER A 73 -2.87 -13.10 -1.70
N GLN A 74 -3.78 -13.48 -2.61
CA GLN A 74 -3.46 -14.36 -3.74
C GLN A 74 -2.67 -13.60 -4.80
N ASN A 75 -3.13 -12.41 -5.17
CA ASN A 75 -2.45 -11.56 -6.15
C ASN A 75 -1.44 -10.59 -5.52
N GLN A 76 -1.37 -10.51 -4.19
CA GLN A 76 -0.52 -9.60 -3.41
C GLN A 76 -0.73 -8.12 -3.78
N ILE A 77 -1.99 -7.70 -3.92
CA ILE A 77 -2.39 -6.35 -4.32
C ILE A 77 -3.27 -5.74 -3.25
N ALA A 78 -2.90 -4.54 -2.79
CA ALA A 78 -3.78 -3.67 -2.01
C ALA A 78 -4.63 -2.82 -2.96
N LEU A 79 -5.91 -2.64 -2.64
CA LEU A 79 -6.86 -1.90 -3.48
C LEU A 79 -7.82 -1.06 -2.64
N LEU A 80 -8.22 0.10 -3.18
CA LEU A 80 -9.17 0.98 -2.52
C LEU A 80 -10.59 0.56 -2.87
N ALA A 81 -11.43 0.39 -1.86
CA ALA A 81 -12.82 0.00 -1.99
C ALA A 81 -13.73 0.83 -1.08
N PRO A 82 -15.05 0.86 -1.34
CA PRO A 82 -16.02 1.48 -0.45
C PRO A 82 -16.05 0.78 0.91
N LYS A 83 -16.23 1.55 1.98
CA LYS A 83 -16.38 1.00 3.33
C LYS A 83 -17.57 0.03 3.45
N ASN A 84 -18.69 0.39 2.82
CA ASN A 84 -19.93 -0.37 2.90
C ASN A 84 -20.07 -1.25 1.66
N ILE A 85 -19.55 -2.48 1.74
CA ILE A 85 -19.78 -3.51 0.73
C ILE A 85 -21.13 -4.16 1.03
N ASN A 86 -22.11 -3.95 0.15
CA ASN A 86 -23.46 -4.48 0.34
C ASN A 86 -23.53 -5.96 -0.05
N GLY A 87 -23.80 -6.85 0.91
CA GLY A 87 -23.98 -8.28 0.65
C GLY A 87 -25.20 -8.64 -0.19
N ALA A 88 -26.14 -7.73 -0.38
CA ALA A 88 -27.29 -7.92 -1.26
C ALA A 88 -27.00 -7.64 -2.75
N LEU A 89 -25.79 -7.18 -3.08
CA LEU A 89 -25.37 -6.87 -4.43
C LEU A 89 -24.10 -7.65 -4.78
N ASP A 90 -24.14 -8.27 -5.95
CA ASP A 90 -22.94 -8.75 -6.62
C ASP A 90 -22.58 -7.71 -7.68
N TYR A 91 -21.32 -7.33 -7.79
CA TYR A 91 -20.90 -6.30 -8.74
C TYR A 91 -19.46 -6.48 -9.17
N SER A 92 -19.12 -5.88 -10.32
CA SER A 92 -17.75 -5.70 -10.80
C SER A 92 -17.46 -4.22 -10.93
N SER A 93 -16.29 -3.79 -10.47
CA SER A 93 -15.91 -2.38 -10.48
C SER A 93 -14.41 -2.17 -10.64
N LYS A 94 -14.04 -0.93 -10.99
CA LYS A 94 -12.64 -0.55 -11.25
C LYS A 94 -12.07 0.27 -10.11
N THR A 95 -10.79 0.07 -9.85
CA THR A 95 -9.99 0.81 -8.87
C THR A 95 -8.51 0.82 -9.27
N LEU A 96 -7.68 1.54 -8.52
CA LEU A 96 -6.23 1.34 -8.57
C LEU A 96 -5.81 0.35 -7.49
N GLY A 97 -4.88 -0.51 -7.87
CA GLY A 97 -4.19 -1.42 -6.98
C GLY A 97 -2.71 -1.07 -6.88
N VAL A 98 -2.12 -1.37 -5.72
CA VAL A 98 -0.67 -1.31 -5.52
C VAL A 98 -0.18 -2.66 -5.04
N SER A 99 0.87 -3.17 -5.68
CA SER A 99 1.63 -4.33 -5.21
C SER A 99 3.06 -3.91 -4.94
N THR A 100 3.54 -4.21 -3.76
CA THR A 100 4.92 -3.97 -3.37
C THR A 100 5.61 -5.29 -3.09
N GLN A 101 6.83 -5.43 -3.61
CA GLN A 101 7.72 -6.53 -3.30
C GLN A 101 9.01 -5.96 -2.71
N CYS A 102 9.26 -6.26 -1.43
CA CYS A 102 10.48 -5.83 -0.74
C CYS A 102 11.46 -6.99 -0.62
N ARG A 103 12.75 -6.65 -0.63
CA ARG A 103 13.85 -7.56 -0.29
C ARG A 103 14.82 -6.86 0.65
N SER A 104 15.52 -7.62 1.48
CA SER A 104 16.64 -7.07 2.23
C SER A 104 17.77 -6.66 1.30
N LYS A 105 18.39 -5.53 1.60
CA LYS A 105 19.56 -5.00 0.88
C LYS A 105 20.77 -4.78 1.79
N GLY A 106 20.73 -5.28 3.02
CA GLY A 106 21.76 -5.05 4.02
C GLY A 106 23.16 -5.47 3.55
N LYS A 107 23.33 -6.67 2.97
CA LYS A 107 24.64 -7.10 2.45
C LYS A 107 25.09 -6.34 1.22
N GLU A 108 24.18 -6.17 0.27
CA GLU A 108 24.46 -5.50 -1.01
C GLU A 108 24.92 -4.06 -0.75
N CYS A 109 24.27 -3.38 0.18
CA CYS A 109 24.61 -2.05 0.66
C CYS A 109 25.59 -2.03 1.83
N ARG A 110 26.30 -3.13 2.10
CA ARG A 110 27.35 -3.23 3.14
C ARG A 110 26.99 -2.52 4.45
N LEU A 111 25.76 -2.75 4.92
CA LEU A 111 25.24 -2.16 6.14
C LEU A 111 26.17 -2.54 7.29
N ARG A 112 26.59 -1.55 8.09
CA ARG A 112 27.55 -1.75 9.18
C ARG A 112 27.43 -0.70 10.27
N LEU A 113 27.95 -1.02 11.46
CA LEU A 113 28.08 -0.04 12.53
C LEU A 113 28.96 1.13 12.09
N SER A 114 28.58 2.34 12.51
CA SER A 114 29.39 3.53 12.31
C SER A 114 30.72 3.40 13.06
N SER A 115 31.81 3.80 12.41
CA SER A 115 33.13 3.85 13.04
C SER A 115 33.29 5.04 13.98
N ILE A 116 32.36 5.99 13.95
CA ILE A 116 32.41 7.25 14.72
C ILE A 116 31.71 7.09 16.07
N ASN A 117 30.63 6.31 16.13
CA ASN A 117 29.94 5.96 17.37
C ASN A 117 29.29 4.58 17.29
N ASN A 118 29.26 3.85 18.40
CA ASN A 118 28.67 2.51 18.46
C ASN A 118 27.13 2.51 18.47
N THR A 119 26.52 3.68 18.33
CA THR A 119 25.07 3.92 18.43
C THR A 119 24.43 4.24 17.08
N GLY A 120 25.21 4.24 16.00
CA GLY A 120 24.72 4.49 14.66
C GLY A 120 25.14 3.43 13.65
N VAL A 121 24.41 3.40 12.54
CA VAL A 121 24.62 2.48 11.42
C VAL A 121 24.78 3.31 10.16
N VAL A 122 25.66 2.85 9.28
CA VAL A 122 25.92 3.45 7.97
C VAL A 122 25.73 2.39 6.90
N HIS A 123 25.40 2.82 5.70
CA HIS A 123 25.30 1.96 4.52
C HIS A 123 26.22 2.46 3.40
N PHE A 124 26.58 1.57 2.49
CA PHE A 124 27.33 1.88 1.27
C PHE A 124 26.80 1.01 0.14
N CYS A 125 25.91 1.59 -0.68
CA CYS A 125 25.31 0.91 -1.83
C CYS A 125 26.14 1.11 -3.12
N PRO A 126 25.93 0.28 -4.15
CA PRO A 126 26.51 0.50 -5.47
C PRO A 126 26.23 1.92 -6.03
N PRO A 127 27.12 2.49 -6.87
CA PRO A 127 26.92 3.82 -7.44
C PRO A 127 25.61 3.93 -8.22
N GLY A 128 24.85 5.00 -7.99
CA GLY A 128 23.53 5.21 -8.60
C GLY A 128 22.36 4.77 -7.73
N GLU A 129 22.63 4.25 -6.53
CA GLU A 129 21.63 3.84 -5.55
C GLU A 129 21.94 4.48 -4.19
N SER A 130 20.95 5.10 -3.55
CA SER A 130 21.09 5.69 -2.21
C SER A 130 19.82 5.48 -1.40
N ALA A 131 19.97 5.06 -0.14
CA ALA A 131 18.89 4.98 0.85
C ALA A 131 18.62 6.34 1.51
N GLY A 132 18.91 7.45 0.84
CA GLY A 132 18.91 8.76 1.49
C GLY A 132 20.08 8.91 2.46
N ASP A 133 19.81 9.26 3.71
CA ASP A 133 20.82 9.59 4.71
C ASP A 133 21.90 8.51 4.82
N ASP A 134 23.19 8.88 4.95
CA ASP A 134 24.27 7.89 5.10
C ASP A 134 24.39 7.33 6.53
N TYR A 135 23.57 7.81 7.46
CA TYR A 135 23.67 7.51 8.90
C TYR A 135 22.30 7.50 9.59
N LEU A 136 22.00 6.43 10.34
CA LEU A 136 20.86 6.35 11.26
C LEU A 136 21.30 5.94 12.67
N SER A 137 20.65 6.51 13.68
CA SER A 137 20.78 6.12 15.08
C SER A 137 19.61 5.25 15.55
N VAL A 138 19.72 4.65 16.74
CA VAL A 138 18.62 3.91 17.37
C VAL A 138 17.34 4.73 17.43
N GLY A 139 16.21 4.10 17.10
CA GLY A 139 14.89 4.74 17.08
C GLY A 139 14.67 5.68 15.89
N LYS A 140 15.55 5.66 14.89
CA LYS A 140 15.39 6.40 13.64
C LYS A 140 15.08 5.46 12.50
N SER A 141 14.34 6.00 11.55
CA SER A 141 14.04 5.39 10.28
C SER A 141 14.09 6.43 9.18
N TRP A 142 14.27 5.94 7.98
CA TRP A 142 14.15 6.69 6.75
C TRP A 142 13.36 5.81 5.77
N ALA A 143 12.42 6.40 5.06
CA ALA A 143 11.69 5.69 4.02
C ALA A 143 11.45 6.65 2.86
N GLY A 144 11.90 6.31 1.66
CA GLY A 144 11.91 7.27 0.55
C GLY A 144 12.07 6.61 -0.82
N ASN A 145 11.68 7.34 -1.87
CA ASN A 145 11.80 6.89 -3.25
C ASN A 145 13.20 7.22 -3.81
N VAL A 146 13.81 6.28 -4.52
CA VAL A 146 15.15 6.46 -5.13
C VAL A 146 15.10 7.22 -6.46
N ILE A 147 13.93 7.31 -7.10
CA ILE A 147 13.73 7.92 -8.42
C ILE A 147 13.08 9.31 -8.29
N LEU A 148 13.87 10.33 -8.69
CA LEU A 148 13.59 11.73 -9.08
C LEU A 148 12.56 12.58 -8.31
N GLY A 149 11.97 12.07 -7.23
CA GLY A 149 11.00 12.79 -6.41
C GLY A 149 9.63 12.95 -7.07
N PRO A 150 8.71 13.63 -6.35
CA PRO A 150 7.33 13.84 -6.78
C PRO A 150 7.16 14.26 -8.26
N GLY A 151 6.19 13.67 -8.95
CA GLY A 151 5.88 13.97 -10.36
C GLY A 151 6.85 13.45 -11.43
N ARG A 152 7.87 12.63 -11.10
CA ARG A 152 8.81 12.04 -12.09
C ARG A 152 9.02 10.53 -11.94
N THR A 153 8.17 9.89 -11.16
CA THR A 153 8.28 8.49 -10.76
C THR A 153 7.68 7.51 -11.79
N PRO A 154 8.47 6.64 -12.44
CA PRO A 154 7.94 5.66 -13.40
C PRO A 154 7.09 4.58 -12.71
N ASN A 155 6.41 3.75 -13.50
CA ASN A 155 5.78 2.53 -13.03
C ASN A 155 6.46 1.30 -13.65
N PRO A 156 7.05 0.38 -12.85
CA PRO A 156 7.20 0.44 -11.39
C PRO A 156 8.28 1.41 -10.91
N PHE A 157 8.27 1.70 -9.61
CA PHE A 157 9.31 2.50 -8.95
C PHE A 157 9.90 1.83 -7.72
N ASN A 158 11.09 2.28 -7.33
CA ASN A 158 11.78 1.79 -6.15
C ASN A 158 11.54 2.69 -4.93
N TYR A 159 11.17 2.06 -3.83
CA TYR A 159 10.96 2.68 -2.53
C TYR A 159 11.80 1.95 -1.49
N TRP A 160 12.61 2.67 -0.74
CA TRP A 160 13.52 2.08 0.23
C TRP A 160 13.03 2.36 1.63
N VAL A 161 13.24 1.40 2.52
CA VAL A 161 12.90 1.52 3.94
C VAL A 161 14.13 1.12 4.74
N TRP A 162 14.72 2.07 5.45
CA TRP A 162 15.86 1.86 6.32
C TRP A 162 15.48 2.19 7.76
N SER A 163 15.78 1.28 8.69
CA SER A 163 15.38 1.45 10.07
C SER A 163 16.40 0.86 11.04
N VAL A 164 16.46 1.45 12.23
CA VAL A 164 17.08 0.88 13.42
C VAL A 164 16.00 0.56 14.44
N VAL A 165 15.74 -0.73 14.62
CA VAL A 165 14.74 -1.25 15.56
C VAL A 165 15.41 -1.53 16.90
N ASP A 166 14.84 -0.97 17.98
CA ASP A 166 15.35 -1.15 19.34
C ASP A 166 15.23 -2.60 19.84
N GLU A 167 15.93 -2.93 20.93
CA GLU A 167 15.96 -4.26 21.52
C GLU A 167 14.54 -4.75 21.82
N THR A 168 14.14 -5.68 20.99
CA THR A 168 12.97 -6.51 21.14
C THR A 168 13.48 -7.94 20.98
N GLU A 169 12.82 -8.93 21.60
CA GLU A 169 13.20 -10.33 21.44
C GLU A 169 13.04 -10.75 19.96
N THR A 170 14.03 -10.46 19.13
CA THR A 170 14.02 -10.77 17.70
C THR A 170 14.93 -11.95 17.44
N HIS A 171 14.50 -12.81 16.52
CA HIS A 171 15.34 -13.90 16.02
C HIS A 171 16.31 -13.45 14.93
N LEU A 172 16.34 -12.15 14.63
CA LEU A 172 17.05 -11.57 13.49
C LEU A 172 18.54 -11.31 13.76
N SER A 173 18.98 -11.31 15.02
CA SER A 173 20.38 -11.01 15.37
C SER A 173 21.42 -11.91 14.68
N SER A 174 21.04 -13.11 14.23
CA SER A 174 21.91 -14.03 13.48
C SER A 174 21.75 -13.94 11.97
N ASP A 175 20.80 -13.14 11.47
CA ASP A 175 20.62 -12.95 10.04
C ASP A 175 21.73 -12.07 9.48
N SER A 176 22.46 -12.61 8.52
CA SER A 176 23.55 -11.94 7.82
C SER A 176 23.14 -10.69 7.04
N GLU A 177 21.83 -10.49 6.81
CA GLU A 177 21.27 -9.29 6.18
C GLU A 177 21.05 -8.11 7.13
N VAL A 178 21.15 -8.33 8.45
CA VAL A 178 20.93 -7.27 9.44
C VAL A 178 22.23 -6.93 10.17
N VAL A 179 22.30 -5.73 10.73
CA VAL A 179 23.41 -5.33 11.60
C VAL A 179 22.93 -5.30 13.03
N LYS A 180 23.59 -6.10 13.88
CA LYS A 180 23.39 -6.03 15.32
C LYS A 180 24.17 -4.85 15.92
N MET A 181 23.51 -4.09 16.78
CA MET A 181 24.07 -2.95 17.49
C MET A 181 24.31 -3.24 18.96
N VAL A 182 25.02 -2.33 19.63
CA VAL A 182 25.19 -2.36 21.09
C VAL A 182 23.83 -2.18 21.76
N GLY A 183 23.54 -3.00 22.77
CA GLY A 183 22.25 -3.00 23.46
C GLY A 183 21.14 -3.72 22.70
N GLY A 184 21.47 -4.67 21.80
CA GLY A 184 20.48 -5.60 21.23
C GLY A 184 19.62 -5.08 20.08
N ALA A 185 19.68 -3.78 19.80
CA ALA A 185 19.05 -3.19 18.61
C ALA A 185 19.60 -3.78 17.30
N ILE A 186 18.79 -3.74 16.25
CA ILE A 186 19.15 -4.21 14.91
C ILE A 186 18.86 -3.15 13.86
N SER A 187 19.65 -3.11 12.78
CA SER A 187 19.34 -2.31 11.60
C SER A 187 19.03 -3.19 10.40
N ILE A 188 17.96 -2.80 9.69
CA ILE A 188 17.42 -3.50 8.52
C ILE A 188 17.24 -2.47 7.41
N LEU A 189 17.74 -2.78 6.22
CA LEU A 189 17.57 -1.98 5.01
C LEU A 189 16.81 -2.81 3.98
N LEU A 190 15.70 -2.26 3.48
CA LEU A 190 14.83 -2.89 2.50
C LEU A 190 14.77 -2.06 1.20
N ASP A 191 14.75 -2.76 0.08
CA ASP A 191 14.53 -2.24 -1.27
C ASP A 191 13.22 -2.82 -1.78
N CYS A 192 12.25 -1.95 -2.03
CA CYS A 192 10.89 -2.32 -2.39
C CYS A 192 10.56 -1.83 -3.81
N SER A 193 10.19 -2.76 -4.68
CA SER A 193 9.60 -2.45 -6.00
C SER A 193 8.10 -2.27 -5.83
N VAL A 194 7.61 -1.05 -6.10
CA VAL A 194 6.21 -0.67 -6.01
C VAL A 194 5.63 -0.62 -7.43
N ASN A 195 4.60 -1.42 -7.66
CA ASN A 195 3.90 -1.57 -8.92
C ASN A 195 2.48 -1.04 -8.76
N VAL A 196 2.06 -0.16 -9.68
CA VAL A 196 0.69 0.38 -9.71
C VAL A 196 -0.09 -0.29 -10.83
N TYR A 197 -1.32 -0.71 -10.54
CA TYR A 197 -2.18 -1.43 -11.46
C TYR A 197 -3.54 -0.75 -11.60
N ASN A 198 -4.09 -0.79 -12.81
CA ASN A 198 -5.52 -0.68 -13.02
C ASN A 198 -6.15 -2.03 -12.67
N VAL A 199 -7.09 -2.03 -11.74
CA VAL A 199 -7.70 -3.25 -11.20
C VAL A 199 -9.19 -3.24 -11.47
N THR A 200 -9.69 -4.31 -12.06
CA THR A 200 -11.11 -4.66 -12.04
C THR A 200 -11.29 -5.75 -10.99
N TYR A 201 -12.15 -5.51 -10.00
CA TYR A 201 -12.44 -6.47 -8.94
C TYR A 201 -13.94 -6.74 -8.88
N SER A 202 -14.30 -7.97 -8.49
CA SER A 202 -15.69 -8.32 -8.25
C SER A 202 -15.95 -8.60 -6.79
N VAL A 203 -17.17 -8.32 -6.37
CA VAL A 203 -17.70 -8.68 -5.07
C VAL A 203 -18.90 -9.59 -5.27
N GLN A 204 -18.95 -10.67 -4.51
CA GLN A 204 -20.11 -11.55 -4.42
C GLN A 204 -20.44 -11.80 -2.96
N ASN A 205 -21.72 -11.64 -2.60
CA ASN A 205 -22.19 -11.83 -1.22
C ASN A 205 -21.35 -11.05 -0.18
N GLY A 206 -20.99 -9.81 -0.50
CA GLY A 206 -20.26 -8.92 0.41
C GLY A 206 -18.76 -9.19 0.52
N THR A 207 -18.21 -10.13 -0.26
CA THR A 207 -16.79 -10.50 -0.23
C THR A 207 -16.17 -10.31 -1.60
N ILE A 208 -14.92 -9.86 -1.67
CA ILE A 208 -14.16 -9.85 -2.94
C ILE A 208 -13.99 -11.29 -3.44
N VAL A 209 -14.05 -11.48 -4.75
CA VAL A 209 -13.77 -12.75 -5.43
C VAL A 209 -12.39 -12.66 -6.11
N PRO A 210 -11.32 -13.17 -5.47
CA PRO A 210 -9.94 -13.03 -5.98
C PRO A 210 -9.74 -13.62 -7.37
N GLU A 211 -10.46 -14.69 -7.72
CA GLU A 211 -10.35 -15.36 -9.02
C GLU A 211 -10.83 -14.50 -10.20
N THR A 212 -11.60 -13.45 -9.91
CA THR A 212 -12.11 -12.51 -10.91
C THR A 212 -11.33 -11.20 -10.95
N LEU A 213 -10.32 -11.05 -10.10
CA LEU A 213 -9.50 -9.85 -10.06
C LEU A 213 -8.61 -9.81 -11.31
N ILE A 214 -8.76 -8.76 -12.09
CA ILE A 214 -7.95 -8.50 -13.29
C ILE A 214 -7.09 -7.27 -12.99
N ALA A 215 -5.78 -7.45 -12.98
CA ALA A 215 -4.81 -6.38 -12.78
C ALA A 215 -3.98 -6.18 -14.06
N THR A 216 -3.96 -4.95 -14.58
CA THR A 216 -3.08 -4.54 -15.67
C THR A 216 -2.19 -3.41 -15.19
N MET A 217 -0.91 -3.43 -15.56
CA MET A 217 0.02 -2.38 -15.14
C MET A 217 -0.49 -1.03 -15.63
N ALA A 218 -0.55 -0.05 -14.71
CA ALA A 218 -0.94 1.31 -15.05
C ALA A 218 0.19 2.04 -15.78
N ASP A 219 -0.13 3.12 -16.48
CA ASP A 219 0.89 4.03 -17.01
C ASP A 219 1.64 4.76 -15.87
N ASP A 220 2.65 5.57 -16.22
CA ASP A 220 3.45 6.32 -15.24
C ASP A 220 2.66 7.42 -14.50
N ALA A 221 1.54 7.89 -15.06
CA ALA A 221 0.80 8.99 -14.45
C ALA A 221 0.24 8.64 -13.06
N PRO A 222 -0.47 7.51 -12.87
CA PRO A 222 -0.85 7.02 -11.54
C PRO A 222 0.31 6.79 -10.57
N SER A 223 1.48 6.36 -11.04
CA SER A 223 2.62 6.13 -10.13
C SER A 223 3.17 7.41 -9.53
N TYR A 224 3.06 8.56 -10.21
CA TYR A 224 3.38 9.85 -9.60
C TYR A 224 2.51 10.11 -8.37
N VAL A 225 1.21 9.88 -8.52
CA VAL A 225 0.23 10.14 -7.45
C VAL A 225 0.49 9.21 -6.27
N VAL A 226 0.74 7.92 -6.52
CA VAL A 226 1.07 6.92 -5.49
C VAL A 226 2.39 7.20 -4.79
N ALA A 227 3.39 7.69 -5.52
CA ALA A 227 4.71 7.94 -4.97
C ALA A 227 4.77 9.18 -4.08
N ASP A 228 3.97 10.22 -4.34
CA ASP A 228 4.05 11.50 -3.63
C ASP A 228 3.89 11.36 -2.10
N PRO A 229 2.84 10.69 -1.57
CA PRO A 229 2.69 10.50 -0.12
C PRO A 229 3.87 9.76 0.52
N LEU A 230 4.45 8.81 -0.21
CA LEU A 230 5.56 7.98 0.25
C LEU A 230 6.89 8.76 0.23
N ALA A 231 7.15 9.53 -0.84
CA ALA A 231 8.36 10.32 -1.02
C ALA A 231 8.41 11.56 -0.12
N LEU A 232 7.24 12.08 0.26
CA LEU A 232 7.11 13.22 1.18
C LEU A 232 6.96 12.78 2.65
N ASN A 233 7.26 11.50 2.94
CA ASN A 233 7.35 10.93 4.28
C ASN A 233 6.04 10.94 5.10
N PHE A 234 4.87 11.15 4.47
CA PHE A 234 3.60 11.08 5.20
C PHE A 234 3.34 9.69 5.79
N ALA A 235 3.80 8.64 5.10
CA ALA A 235 3.66 7.25 5.54
C ALA A 235 4.80 6.77 6.47
N GLN A 236 5.88 7.54 6.63
CA GLN A 236 7.13 7.06 7.23
C GLN A 236 6.94 6.48 8.63
N ASN A 237 6.18 7.15 9.50
CA ASN A 237 5.96 6.70 10.86
C ASN A 237 5.21 5.36 10.92
N GLN A 238 4.17 5.20 10.10
CA GLN A 238 3.38 3.96 10.05
C GLN A 238 4.20 2.82 9.42
N ILE A 239 5.00 3.10 8.39
CA ILE A 239 5.92 2.11 7.80
C ILE A 239 6.97 1.68 8.82
N TYR A 240 7.49 2.61 9.62
CA TYR A 240 8.43 2.31 10.69
C TYR A 240 7.82 1.38 11.76
N GLU A 241 6.61 1.68 12.23
CA GLU A 241 5.92 0.82 13.20
C GLU A 241 5.59 -0.56 12.62
N SER A 242 5.19 -0.63 11.34
CA SER A 242 5.01 -1.91 10.65
C SER A 242 6.31 -2.71 10.57
N LEU A 243 7.43 -2.07 10.21
CA LEU A 243 8.74 -2.71 10.17
C LEU A 243 9.15 -3.22 11.54
N ARG A 244 8.94 -2.43 12.60
CA ARG A 244 9.22 -2.85 13.97
C ARG A 244 8.40 -4.08 14.36
N LEU A 245 7.10 -4.08 14.08
CA LEU A 245 6.23 -5.25 14.32
C LEU A 245 6.69 -6.47 13.51
N ALA A 246 7.05 -6.26 12.24
CA ALA A 246 7.57 -7.31 11.37
C ALA A 246 8.89 -7.88 11.93
N ALA A 247 9.78 -7.04 12.44
CA ALA A 247 11.07 -7.46 13.00
C ALA A 247 10.92 -8.38 14.22
N VAL A 248 9.94 -8.11 15.08
CA VAL A 248 9.66 -8.94 16.28
C VAL A 248 8.98 -10.26 15.92
N THR A 249 8.14 -10.25 14.89
CA THR A 249 7.29 -11.41 14.54
C THR A 249 7.89 -12.31 13.47
N SER A 250 9.08 -11.97 12.94
CA SER A 250 9.74 -12.68 11.84
C SER A 250 11.02 -13.38 12.29
N ARG A 251 11.40 -14.42 11.54
CA ARG A 251 12.59 -15.24 11.84
C ARG A 251 13.83 -14.83 11.05
N ASN A 252 13.64 -14.13 9.93
CA ASN A 252 14.71 -13.69 9.03
C ASN A 252 14.29 -12.40 8.32
N ALA A 253 15.25 -11.72 7.70
CA ALA A 253 15.05 -10.45 7.01
C ALA A 253 14.12 -10.58 5.79
N SER A 254 14.04 -11.76 5.17
CA SER A 254 13.11 -12.02 4.06
C SER A 254 11.65 -11.99 4.51
N GLU A 255 11.35 -12.60 5.67
CA GLU A 255 10.02 -12.54 6.28
C GLU A 255 9.66 -11.11 6.73
N VAL A 256 10.64 -10.33 7.22
CA VAL A 256 10.44 -8.90 7.50
C VAL A 256 10.07 -8.17 6.21
N ALA A 257 10.85 -8.36 5.14
CA ALA A 257 10.61 -7.71 3.86
C ALA A 257 9.20 -8.04 3.31
N SER A 258 8.80 -9.30 3.36
CA SER A 258 7.46 -9.74 2.94
C SER A 258 6.34 -9.05 3.72
N LYS A 259 6.45 -8.93 5.05
CA LYS A 259 5.44 -8.22 5.86
C LYS A 259 5.41 -6.72 5.58
N VAL A 260 6.58 -6.09 5.45
CA VAL A 260 6.67 -4.66 5.12
C VAL A 260 6.10 -4.38 3.73
N SER A 261 6.25 -5.30 2.77
CA SER A 261 5.72 -5.12 1.42
C SER A 261 4.19 -5.04 1.40
N VAL A 262 3.51 -5.82 2.24
CA VAL A 262 2.05 -5.69 2.46
C VAL A 262 1.71 -4.30 2.98
N SER A 263 2.39 -3.85 4.04
CA SER A 263 2.12 -2.55 4.65
C SER A 263 2.39 -1.36 3.72
N VAL A 264 3.46 -1.41 2.92
CA VAL A 264 3.74 -0.35 1.92
C VAL A 264 2.62 -0.32 0.89
N SER A 265 2.16 -1.48 0.40
CA SER A 265 1.05 -1.56 -0.56
C SER A 265 -0.23 -0.95 0.00
N GLU A 266 -0.60 -1.33 1.23
CA GLU A 266 -1.81 -0.82 1.89
C GLU A 266 -1.73 0.68 2.14
N MET A 267 -0.60 1.16 2.66
CA MET A 267 -0.40 2.58 2.96
C MET A 267 -0.39 3.43 1.68
N ALA A 268 0.27 2.96 0.62
CA ALA A 268 0.32 3.65 -0.67
C ALA A 268 -1.08 3.96 -1.21
N VAL A 269 -2.01 3.01 -1.09
CA VAL A 269 -3.41 3.20 -1.50
C VAL A 269 -4.21 4.01 -0.48
N ALA A 270 -4.05 3.73 0.82
CA ALA A 270 -4.80 4.40 1.88
C ALA A 270 -4.53 5.91 1.93
N TYR A 271 -3.28 6.34 1.74
CA TYR A 271 -2.90 7.75 1.78
C TYR A 271 -3.49 8.57 0.62
N LEU A 272 -3.96 7.91 -0.44
CA LEU A 272 -4.64 8.55 -1.55
C LEU A 272 -6.16 8.56 -1.42
N ALA A 273 -6.74 7.89 -0.42
CA ALA A 273 -8.18 7.72 -0.35
C ALA A 273 -8.98 9.03 -0.39
N GLY A 274 -8.41 10.14 0.10
CA GLY A 274 -9.03 11.46 0.06
C GLY A 274 -9.18 12.10 -1.33
N ILE A 275 -8.44 11.64 -2.34
CA ILE A 275 -8.50 12.20 -3.70
C ILE A 275 -9.23 11.31 -4.70
N PHE A 276 -9.56 10.07 -4.34
CA PHE A 276 -10.33 9.19 -5.21
C PHE A 276 -11.80 9.62 -5.28
N GLU A 277 -12.35 9.55 -6.48
CA GLU A 277 -13.76 9.82 -6.74
C GLU A 277 -14.53 8.49 -6.90
N PRO A 278 -15.80 8.42 -6.45
CA PRO A 278 -16.64 7.25 -6.69
C PRO A 278 -16.85 7.02 -8.19
N LEU A 279 -16.62 5.79 -8.63
CA LEU A 279 -16.84 5.35 -10.01
C LEU A 279 -18.00 4.35 -10.07
N GLN A 280 -18.86 4.50 -11.07
CA GLN A 280 -19.97 3.58 -11.33
C GLN A 280 -19.47 2.16 -11.61
N ASN A 281 -20.21 1.15 -11.16
CA ASN A 281 -19.88 -0.25 -11.44
C ASN A 281 -19.98 -0.58 -12.93
N GLU A 282 -19.15 -1.54 -13.37
CA GLU A 282 -19.22 -2.10 -14.73
C GLU A 282 -20.44 -3.02 -14.86
N GLU A 283 -20.65 -3.84 -13.82
CA GLU A 283 -21.75 -4.80 -13.75
C GLU A 283 -22.35 -4.80 -12.34
N GLU A 284 -23.66 -5.02 -12.24
CA GLU A 284 -24.39 -5.07 -10.97
C GLU A 284 -25.51 -6.11 -11.06
N SER A 285 -25.69 -6.88 -10.00
CA SER A 285 -26.75 -7.87 -9.86
C SER A 285 -27.30 -7.86 -8.44
N THR A 286 -28.61 -7.98 -8.29
CA THR A 286 -29.25 -8.11 -6.97
C THR A 286 -29.34 -9.56 -6.56
N ARG A 287 -28.99 -9.87 -5.31
CA ARG A 287 -29.10 -11.19 -4.70
C ARG A 287 -30.32 -11.25 -3.79
N ARG A 288 -31.14 -12.30 -3.95
CA ARG A 288 -32.27 -12.60 -3.06
C ARG A 288 -32.21 -14.04 -2.58
N VAL A 289 -32.22 -14.21 -1.27
CA VAL A 289 -32.28 -15.53 -0.63
C VAL A 289 -33.74 -15.97 -0.55
N VAL A 290 -34.06 -17.13 -1.13
CA VAL A 290 -35.41 -17.72 -1.09
C VAL A 290 -35.35 -19.07 -0.41
N GLN A 291 -36.24 -19.30 0.55
CA GLN A 291 -36.41 -20.60 1.20
C GLN A 291 -37.47 -21.40 0.47
N VAL A 292 -37.11 -22.60 0.01
CA VAL A 292 -38.03 -23.51 -0.65
C VAL A 292 -38.31 -24.69 0.26
N ALA A 293 -39.60 -24.98 0.47
CA ALA A 293 -40.05 -26.19 1.15
C ALA A 293 -40.20 -27.31 0.13
N ARG A 294 -39.54 -28.46 0.37
CA ARG A 294 -39.79 -29.68 -0.42
C ARG A 294 -41.16 -30.24 -0.01
N LEU A 295 -42.11 -30.23 -0.93
CA LEU A 295 -43.40 -30.90 -0.72
C LEU A 295 -43.21 -32.42 -0.88
N PRO A 296 -43.58 -33.25 0.12
CA PRO A 296 -43.59 -34.68 -0.05
C PRO A 296 -44.64 -35.07 -1.09
N ILE A 297 -44.25 -35.87 -2.07
CA ILE A 297 -45.17 -36.49 -3.02
C ILE A 297 -45.93 -37.57 -2.26
N ALA A 298 -47.25 -37.42 -2.13
CA ALA A 298 -48.10 -38.50 -1.62
C ALA A 298 -48.19 -39.59 -2.71
N LEU A 299 -47.68 -40.78 -2.39
CA LEU A 299 -47.84 -42.00 -3.19
C LEU A 299 -49.24 -42.60 -2.99
#